data_AF-A0AAV0Q6I6-F1
#
_entry.id   AF-A0AAV0Q6I6-F1
#
_cell.length_a   1.000
_cell.length_b   1.000
_cell.length_c   1.000
_cell.angle_alpha   90.00
_cell.angle_beta   90.00
_cell.angle_gamma   90.00
#
_symmetry.space_group_name_H-M   'P 1'
#
loop_
_entity.id
_entity.type
_entity.pdbx_description
1 polymer ?
#
loop_
_entity_poly.entity_id
_entity_poly.type
_entity_poly.pdbx_seq_one_letter_code
_entity_poly.pdbx_strand_id
1 'polypeptide(L)'
;MLKRSFAEFHAQRKLPEKQQLLLRKLALPTKTIDCIKGEPSIEEYYQIHLEAQDYDDQISVAVMQSSAAQQFLNPGRVVVVRSQSAQDHLLGVVLKAPSATMKHIVLVLKPDLPQSLQISSSSGNMQEQKGSDFPQAVMLMPKSKRGFDEQYLTSAGSRKASGAVNIKLPYQGFAAGFSFEVREMDSKEFLSICDRKLKIDQVRLLEDGNSAAFSKTVQELSKHRTDGKYPPPLDPIKDLKLKDVDLVEAYGKWTNLLQKMAMNKCHGCIKLEVHMALAKEIKSHKDEVDSLQYQLSDEALKQMPDFQGRIDVLKDIGCIDADHVVQIKGRVACEMNSGEELICTECLFENQLDDLEPEEAVAIMSAFVFQQRNTSDPSLTPKLKQAKERLYNTAIRLGELQAGHNLQISPEEYAQENLKFGLVEVVYEWAKGTPFSEICELTDVPEGLIVRTIVRLDETCREFKNAASIMGNSALYKKMDLASNAIKRDIVFAASLYITGV
;
A
#
# COMPACT_ATOMS: atom_id res chain seq x y z
N MET A 1 -10.14 23.29 -15.72
CA MET A 1 -11.28 22.41 -16.04
C MET A 1 -11.37 21.21 -15.10
N LEU A 2 -10.25 20.56 -14.76
CA LEU A 2 -10.21 19.39 -13.88
C LEU A 2 -10.97 19.58 -12.55
N LYS A 3 -10.74 20.71 -11.86
CA LYS A 3 -11.45 21.07 -10.62
C LYS A 3 -12.97 21.19 -10.76
N ARG A 4 -13.52 21.31 -11.97
CA ARG A 4 -14.96 21.43 -12.21
C ARG A 4 -15.52 20.21 -12.95
N SER A 5 -14.72 19.15 -13.08
CA SER A 5 -15.13 17.93 -13.79
C SER A 5 -16.12 17.13 -12.94
N PHE A 6 -17.03 16.43 -13.61
CA PHE A 6 -17.96 15.53 -12.92
C PHE A 6 -17.24 14.36 -12.25
N ALA A 7 -16.11 13.91 -12.81
CA ALA A 7 -15.28 12.84 -12.24
C ALA A 7 -14.76 13.20 -10.83
N GLU A 8 -14.47 14.47 -10.59
CA GLU A 8 -13.99 14.97 -9.30
C GLU A 8 -15.13 15.37 -8.35
N PHE A 9 -16.38 15.44 -8.83
CA PHE A 9 -17.52 15.94 -8.06
C PHE A 9 -17.73 15.22 -6.72
N HIS A 10 -17.59 13.90 -6.69
CA HIS A 10 -17.76 13.11 -5.47
C HIS A 10 -16.66 13.36 -4.43
N ALA A 11 -15.41 13.53 -4.88
CA ALA A 11 -14.29 13.91 -4.02
C ALA A 11 -14.48 15.34 -3.48
N GLN A 12 -15.03 16.22 -4.32
CA GLN A 12 -15.20 17.64 -4.03
C GLN A 12 -16.42 17.97 -3.17
N ARG A 13 -17.45 17.13 -3.15
CA ARG A 13 -18.69 17.37 -2.39
C ARG A 13 -18.44 17.61 -0.89
N LYS A 14 -17.39 17.00 -0.33
CA LYS A 14 -17.01 17.13 1.09
C LYS A 14 -16.03 18.27 1.35
N LEU A 15 -15.53 18.98 0.32
CA LEU A 15 -14.56 20.05 0.50
C LEU A 15 -15.06 21.20 1.40
N PRO A 16 -16.32 21.66 1.31
CA PRO A 16 -16.80 22.73 2.19
C PRO A 16 -16.74 22.33 3.66
N GLU A 17 -17.11 21.09 4.00
CA GLU A 17 -17.04 20.54 5.36
C GLU A 17 -15.58 20.43 5.83
N LYS A 18 -14.69 19.92 4.97
CA LYS A 18 -13.25 19.82 5.27
C LYS A 18 -12.60 21.19 5.45
N GLN A 19 -13.00 22.18 4.66
CA GLN A 19 -12.50 23.55 4.74
C GLN A 19 -12.94 24.22 6.05
N GLN A 20 -14.21 24.04 6.45
CA GLN A 20 -14.69 24.49 7.75
C GLN A 20 -13.95 23.81 8.92
N LEU A 21 -13.68 22.50 8.80
CA LEU A 21 -12.92 21.76 9.79
C LEU A 21 -11.49 22.27 9.91
N LEU A 22 -10.81 22.53 8.77
CA LEU A 22 -9.46 23.09 8.74
C LEU A 22 -9.42 24.47 9.41
N LEU A 23 -10.36 25.36 9.07
CA LEU A 23 -10.46 26.68 9.70
C LEU A 23 -10.65 26.58 11.22
N ARG A 24 -11.49 25.65 11.68
CA ARG A 24 -11.69 25.42 13.11
C ARG A 24 -10.42 24.91 13.80
N LYS A 25 -9.65 24.04 13.15
CA LYS A 25 -8.39 23.50 13.68
C LYS A 25 -7.29 24.56 13.73
N LEU A 26 -7.17 25.39 12.68
CA LEU A 26 -6.22 26.51 12.64
C LEU A 26 -6.55 27.61 13.67
N ALA A 27 -7.82 27.77 14.03
CA ALA A 27 -8.26 28.74 15.04
C ALA A 27 -7.98 28.29 16.49
N LEU A 28 -7.59 27.03 16.73
CA LEU A 28 -7.24 26.57 18.07
C LEU A 28 -5.87 27.15 18.47
N PRO A 29 -5.73 27.67 19.70
CA PRO A 29 -4.43 28.14 20.16
C PRO A 29 -3.46 26.97 20.24
N THR A 30 -2.30 27.14 19.60
CA THR A 30 -1.21 26.17 19.66
C THR A 30 -0.70 26.12 21.09
N LYS A 31 -0.80 24.97 21.74
CA LYS A 31 -0.25 24.78 23.09
C LYS A 31 1.27 24.90 22.98
N THR A 32 1.89 25.80 23.74
CA THR A 32 3.36 25.89 23.85
C THR A 32 3.82 25.06 25.05
N ILE A 33 4.98 24.40 24.93
CA ILE A 33 5.55 23.64 26.04
C ILE A 33 6.66 24.46 26.68
N ASP A 34 6.36 25.05 27.83
CA ASP A 34 7.32 25.83 28.61
C ASP A 34 8.24 24.90 29.43
N CYS A 35 9.37 24.51 28.83
CA CYS A 35 10.37 23.70 29.52
C CYS A 35 11.28 24.54 30.42
N ILE A 36 11.34 24.20 31.71
CA ILE A 36 12.20 24.86 32.71
C ILE A 36 13.71 24.76 32.33
N LYS A 37 14.08 23.78 31.51
CA LYS A 37 15.48 23.53 31.09
C LYS A 37 15.93 24.32 29.85
N GLY A 38 15.04 25.14 29.26
CA GLY A 38 15.33 25.93 28.05
C GLY A 38 15.59 25.06 26.82
N GLU A 39 16.27 25.62 25.81
CA GLU A 39 16.69 24.91 24.59
C GLU A 39 17.77 23.85 24.89
N PRO A 40 17.76 22.64 24.28
CA PRO A 40 16.95 22.19 23.14
C PRO A 40 15.49 21.89 23.49
N SER A 41 14.60 22.12 22.52
CA SER A 41 13.15 22.00 22.71
C SER A 41 12.75 20.55 23.01
N ILE A 42 11.68 20.39 23.79
CA ILE A 42 11.04 19.09 23.98
C ILE A 42 10.60 18.47 22.65
N GLU A 43 10.29 19.29 21.64
CA GLU A 43 9.86 18.84 20.32
C GLU A 43 10.96 18.05 19.61
N GLU A 44 12.21 18.52 19.68
CA GLU A 44 13.38 17.79 19.17
C GLU A 44 13.57 16.48 19.92
N TYR A 45 13.46 16.49 21.26
CA TYR A 45 13.53 15.27 22.07
C TYR A 45 12.42 14.27 21.69
N TYR A 46 11.20 14.76 21.46
CA TYR A 46 10.06 13.94 21.08
C TYR A 46 10.22 13.34 19.68
N GLN A 47 10.79 14.09 18.74
CA GLN A 47 11.07 13.58 17.40
C GLN A 47 12.14 12.48 17.43
N ILE A 48 13.24 12.68 18.16
CA ILE A 48 14.27 11.65 18.36
C ILE A 48 13.68 10.42 19.06
N HIS A 49 12.77 10.62 20.04
CA HIS A 49 12.08 9.53 20.72
C HIS A 49 11.22 8.68 19.78
N LEU A 50 10.45 9.32 18.89
CA LEU A 50 9.63 8.62 17.90
C LEU A 50 10.49 7.83 16.91
N GLU A 51 11.55 8.44 16.39
CA GLU A 51 12.49 7.73 15.49
C GLU A 51 13.15 6.54 16.19
N ALA A 52 13.54 6.70 17.46
CA ALA A 52 14.10 5.61 18.26
C ALA A 52 13.07 4.49 18.50
N GLN A 53 11.79 4.83 18.70
CA GLN A 53 10.72 3.85 18.86
C GLN A 53 10.48 3.06 17.58
N ASP A 54 10.46 3.73 16.41
CA ASP A 54 10.29 3.06 15.12
C ASP A 54 11.41 2.04 14.86
N TYR A 55 12.65 2.42 15.14
CA TYR A 55 13.78 1.49 15.04
C TYR A 55 13.70 0.36 16.08
N ASP A 56 13.28 0.63 17.31
CA ASP A 56 13.11 -0.40 18.35
C ASP A 56 12.07 -1.45 17.93
N ASP A 57 10.92 -1.01 17.39
CA ASP A 57 9.88 -1.90 16.88
C ASP A 57 10.39 -2.72 15.68
N GLN A 58 11.10 -2.09 14.74
CA GLN A 58 11.72 -2.79 13.61
C GLN A 58 12.71 -3.87 14.07
N ILE A 59 13.59 -3.52 15.03
CA ILE A 59 14.60 -4.43 15.59
C ILE A 59 13.92 -5.56 16.36
N SER A 60 12.93 -5.26 17.22
CA SER A 60 12.20 -6.26 18.00
C SER A 60 11.54 -7.30 17.09
N VAL A 61 10.86 -6.85 16.03
CA VAL A 61 10.24 -7.74 15.03
C VAL A 61 11.28 -8.61 14.33
N ALA A 62 12.38 -8.02 13.87
CA ALA A 62 13.41 -8.75 13.14
C ALA A 62 14.16 -9.75 14.04
N VAL A 63 14.42 -9.40 15.31
CA VAL A 63 15.01 -10.31 16.30
C VAL A 63 14.08 -11.49 16.56
N MET A 64 12.77 -11.29 16.77
CA MET A 64 11.85 -12.41 17.04
C MET A 64 11.63 -13.33 15.83
N GLN A 65 11.78 -12.82 14.62
CA GLN A 65 11.70 -13.62 13.39
C GLN A 65 12.99 -14.40 13.10
N SER A 66 14.11 -14.05 13.75
CA SER A 66 15.40 -14.70 13.50
C SER A 66 15.48 -16.09 14.12
N SER A 67 15.94 -17.06 13.31
CA SER A 67 16.21 -18.42 13.78
C SER A 67 17.32 -18.47 14.84
N ALA A 68 18.29 -17.55 14.79
CA ALA A 68 19.35 -17.47 15.79
C ALA A 68 18.81 -17.03 17.16
N ALA A 69 17.87 -16.08 17.20
CA ALA A 69 17.25 -15.64 18.44
C ALA A 69 16.34 -16.72 19.05
N GLN A 70 15.64 -17.48 18.22
CA GLN A 70 14.79 -18.59 18.68
C GLN A 70 15.58 -19.68 19.42
N GLN A 71 16.87 -19.88 19.11
CA GLN A 71 17.75 -20.80 19.84
C GLN A 71 17.98 -20.38 21.30
N PHE A 72 17.72 -19.11 21.67
CA PHE A 72 17.89 -18.61 23.04
C PHE A 72 16.62 -18.76 23.89
N LEU A 73 15.46 -19.06 23.27
CA LEU A 73 14.17 -19.37 23.92
C LEU A 73 14.13 -20.78 24.51
N ASN A 74 15.18 -21.13 25.25
CA ASN A 74 15.29 -22.41 25.93
C ASN A 74 14.53 -22.41 27.26
N PRO A 75 14.10 -23.58 27.76
CA PRO A 75 13.47 -23.68 29.08
C PRO A 75 14.30 -23.00 30.19
N GLY A 76 13.62 -22.20 31.01
CA GLY A 76 14.17 -21.35 32.05
C GLY A 76 14.53 -19.94 31.59
N ARG A 77 14.51 -19.62 30.28
CA ARG A 77 14.80 -18.27 29.79
C ARG A 77 13.71 -17.29 30.22
N VAL A 78 14.10 -16.14 30.76
CA VAL A 78 13.19 -15.04 31.07
C VAL A 78 12.89 -14.23 29.81
N VAL A 79 11.63 -13.87 29.62
CA VAL A 79 11.12 -13.16 28.44
C VAL A 79 10.14 -12.08 28.84
N VAL A 80 10.07 -11.00 28.07
CA VAL A 80 9.02 -9.98 28.19
C VAL A 80 8.01 -10.20 27.07
N VAL A 81 6.73 -10.17 27.42
CA VAL A 81 5.61 -10.51 26.54
C VAL A 81 4.67 -9.32 26.43
N ARG A 82 4.18 -9.06 25.21
CA ARG A 82 3.21 -7.98 24.99
C ARG A 82 1.88 -8.31 25.69
N SER A 83 1.41 -7.39 26.53
CA SER A 83 0.09 -7.50 27.18
C SER A 83 -1.01 -7.08 26.20
N GLN A 84 -2.13 -7.81 26.17
CA GLN A 84 -3.31 -7.44 25.38
C GLN A 84 -4.29 -6.54 26.15
N SER A 85 -4.11 -6.38 27.47
CA SER A 85 -5.14 -5.79 28.35
C SER A 85 -4.60 -4.85 29.44
N ALA A 86 -3.28 -4.70 29.57
CA ALA A 86 -2.64 -3.82 30.56
C ALA A 86 -1.67 -2.85 29.88
N GLN A 87 -1.49 -1.66 30.48
CA GLN A 87 -0.50 -0.67 30.04
C GLN A 87 0.95 -1.17 30.18
N ASP A 88 1.19 -2.17 31.04
CA ASP A 88 2.49 -2.80 31.25
C ASP A 88 2.62 -4.15 30.52
N HIS A 89 3.81 -4.40 29.95
CA HIS A 89 4.21 -5.71 29.46
C HIS A 89 4.27 -6.77 30.57
N LEU A 90 4.23 -8.04 30.21
CA LEU A 90 4.22 -9.13 31.17
C LEU A 90 5.58 -9.82 31.24
N LEU A 91 6.08 -10.07 32.45
CA LEU A 91 7.31 -10.82 32.68
C LEU A 91 6.99 -12.32 32.72
N GLY A 92 7.71 -13.10 31.92
CA GLY A 92 7.50 -14.54 31.83
C GLY A 92 8.78 -15.36 31.81
N VAL A 93 8.62 -16.68 31.95
CA VAL A 93 9.68 -17.67 31.83
C VAL A 93 9.24 -18.80 30.90
N VAL A 94 10.10 -19.15 29.95
CA VAL A 94 9.86 -20.25 29.01
C VAL A 94 9.93 -21.57 29.79
N LEU A 95 8.85 -22.35 29.78
CA LEU A 95 8.80 -23.67 30.41
C LEU A 95 9.16 -24.79 29.43
N LYS A 96 8.76 -24.65 28.15
CA LYS A 96 9.03 -25.63 27.10
C LYS A 96 9.28 -24.93 25.76
N ALA A 97 10.32 -25.40 25.06
CA ALA A 97 10.63 -24.99 23.69
C ALA A 97 9.60 -25.57 22.68
N PRO A 98 9.48 -25.02 21.46
CA PRO A 98 8.45 -25.44 20.52
C PRO A 98 8.79 -26.82 19.95
N SER A 99 7.75 -27.57 19.57
CA SER A 99 7.86 -28.87 18.90
C SER A 99 6.99 -28.86 17.64
N ALA A 100 7.12 -29.88 16.77
CA ALA A 100 6.41 -29.95 15.49
C ALA A 100 4.87 -29.78 15.59
N THR A 101 4.29 -29.99 16.77
CA THR A 101 2.85 -29.88 17.04
C THR A 101 2.47 -28.83 18.09
N MET A 102 3.43 -28.18 18.77
CA MET A 102 3.14 -27.28 19.89
C MET A 102 4.00 -26.00 19.89
N LYS A 103 3.36 -24.88 20.20
CA LYS A 103 3.97 -23.56 20.41
C LYS A 103 4.78 -23.52 21.71
N HIS A 104 5.47 -22.41 21.99
CA HIS A 104 6.20 -22.24 23.25
C HIS A 104 5.23 -22.27 24.43
N ILE A 105 5.58 -22.98 25.51
CA ILE A 105 4.80 -22.94 26.75
C ILE A 105 5.51 -21.99 27.71
N VAL A 106 4.82 -20.94 28.15
CA VAL A 106 5.40 -19.85 28.94
C VAL A 106 4.55 -19.61 30.17
N LEU A 107 5.20 -19.48 31.33
CA LEU A 107 4.58 -18.98 32.55
C LEU A 107 4.76 -17.47 32.61
N VAL A 108 3.67 -16.73 32.74
CA VAL A 108 3.64 -15.27 32.71
C VAL A 108 3.02 -14.75 34.01
N LEU A 109 3.63 -13.72 34.61
CA LEU A 109 3.06 -13.02 35.76
C LEU A 109 1.99 -12.03 35.29
N LYS A 110 0.79 -12.12 35.86
CA LYS A 110 -0.28 -11.14 35.63
C LYS A 110 -0.21 -10.04 36.70
N PRO A 111 -0.51 -8.78 36.34
CA PRO A 111 -0.75 -7.75 37.33
C PRO A 111 -1.99 -8.11 38.15
N ASP A 112 -1.94 -7.94 39.47
CA ASP A 112 -3.09 -8.19 40.34
C ASP A 112 -4.22 -7.21 39.97
N LEU A 113 -5.32 -7.73 39.42
CA LEU A 113 -6.58 -6.99 39.41
C LEU A 113 -7.16 -7.02 40.83
N PRO A 114 -7.66 -5.90 41.37
CA PRO A 114 -8.39 -5.93 42.64
C PRO A 114 -9.60 -6.88 42.50
N GLN A 115 -9.73 -7.80 43.48
CA GLN A 115 -10.84 -8.75 43.56
C GLN A 115 -12.16 -8.02 43.80
N SER A 116 -12.80 -7.58 42.72
CA SER A 116 -14.23 -7.36 42.64
C SER A 116 -14.64 -7.60 41.19
N LEU A 117 -15.66 -8.43 40.99
CA LEU A 117 -16.22 -8.91 39.71
C LEU A 117 -15.70 -10.28 39.24
N GLN A 118 -15.97 -11.31 40.05
CA GLN A 118 -16.36 -12.61 39.51
C GLN A 118 -17.84 -12.84 39.84
N ILE A 119 -18.72 -12.30 39.00
CA ILE A 119 -20.04 -12.88 38.80
C ILE A 119 -19.94 -13.71 37.54
N SER A 120 -20.10 -15.01 37.71
CA SER A 120 -20.25 -16.01 36.67
C SER A 120 -21.40 -15.66 35.72
N SER A 121 -21.08 -15.37 34.47
CA SER A 121 -22.07 -15.34 33.38
C SER A 121 -22.19 -16.73 32.77
N SER A 122 -23.08 -17.55 33.34
CA SER A 122 -23.64 -18.73 32.67
C SER A 122 -25.10 -18.45 32.33
N SER A 123 -25.39 -18.32 31.05
CA SER A 123 -26.72 -18.11 30.50
C SER A 123 -27.56 -19.40 30.55
N GLY A 124 -28.80 -19.27 31.04
CA GLY A 124 -29.97 -20.04 30.56
C GLY A 124 -30.41 -21.27 31.37
N ASN A 125 -31.41 -21.13 32.25
CA ASN A 125 -32.81 -21.48 31.95
C ASN A 125 -33.70 -21.47 33.21
N MET A 126 -34.94 -21.02 33.00
CA MET A 126 -36.03 -20.95 33.99
C MET A 126 -36.60 -22.34 34.31
N GLN A 127 -36.95 -22.61 35.58
CA GLN A 127 -38.33 -22.89 36.05
C GLN A 127 -38.40 -23.36 37.52
N GLU A 128 -39.31 -22.69 38.25
CA GLU A 128 -40.25 -23.18 39.27
C GLU A 128 -39.84 -23.67 40.69
N GLN A 129 -40.25 -22.82 41.66
CA GLN A 129 -41.14 -23.05 42.82
C GLN A 129 -40.78 -23.99 44.01
N LYS A 130 -40.79 -23.30 45.18
CA LYS A 130 -41.39 -23.62 46.50
C LYS A 130 -40.69 -24.60 47.47
N GLY A 131 -40.48 -24.09 48.69
CA GLY A 131 -40.93 -24.76 49.92
C GLY A 131 -39.90 -25.10 51.01
N SER A 132 -39.79 -24.20 52.01
CA SER A 132 -39.70 -24.42 53.48
C SER A 132 -38.64 -25.33 54.16
N ASP A 133 -38.09 -24.74 55.23
CA ASP A 133 -37.70 -25.30 56.55
C ASP A 133 -36.27 -25.83 56.82
N PHE A 134 -35.64 -25.17 57.80
CA PHE A 134 -34.52 -25.58 58.67
C PHE A 134 -34.98 -26.69 59.68
N PRO A 135 -34.13 -27.43 60.44
CA PRO A 135 -32.87 -26.95 61.05
C PRO A 135 -31.67 -27.94 61.23
N GLN A 136 -30.48 -27.32 61.37
CA GLN A 136 -29.41 -27.55 62.36
C GLN A 136 -29.27 -28.92 63.08
N ALA A 137 -28.13 -29.59 62.91
CA ALA A 137 -27.54 -30.46 63.95
C ALA A 137 -26.01 -30.61 63.78
N VAL A 138 -25.34 -30.60 64.93
CA VAL A 138 -23.89 -30.54 65.20
C VAL A 138 -23.31 -31.95 65.32
N MET A 139 -22.09 -32.22 64.81
CA MET A 139 -21.17 -33.15 65.52
C MET A 139 -19.68 -32.99 65.16
N LEU A 140 -18.96 -32.37 66.11
CA LEU A 140 -17.62 -32.68 66.66
C LEU A 140 -16.56 -33.49 65.85
N MET A 141 -15.47 -32.79 65.49
CA MET A 141 -14.01 -33.02 65.77
C MET A 141 -13.54 -34.41 66.31
N PRO A 142 -12.26 -34.87 66.14
CA PRO A 142 -11.05 -34.02 66.18
C PRO A 142 -9.81 -34.43 65.35
N LYS A 143 -8.89 -33.46 65.25
CA LYS A 143 -7.44 -33.67 65.03
C LYS A 143 -6.79 -34.25 66.30
N SER A 144 -5.92 -35.24 66.15
CA SER A 144 -4.53 -35.24 66.67
C SER A 144 -3.92 -36.65 66.75
N LYS A 145 -2.72 -36.82 66.18
CA LYS A 145 -1.50 -37.11 66.97
C LYS A 145 -0.27 -37.10 66.07
N ARG A 146 0.75 -36.36 66.50
CA ARG A 146 2.13 -36.47 66.04
C ARG A 146 2.68 -37.82 66.45
N GLY A 147 3.42 -38.46 65.55
CA GLY A 147 4.34 -39.56 65.83
C GLY A 147 5.49 -39.43 64.85
N PHE A 148 6.65 -39.05 65.38
CA PHE A 148 7.95 -39.14 64.72
C PHE A 148 8.22 -40.59 64.34
N ASP A 149 8.70 -40.83 63.13
CA ASP A 149 9.77 -41.79 62.88
C ASP A 149 10.51 -41.41 61.60
N GLU A 150 11.75 -40.99 61.80
CA GLU A 150 12.78 -40.97 60.77
C GLU A 150 13.11 -42.41 60.39
N GLN A 151 13.04 -42.70 59.09
CA GLN A 151 14.02 -43.44 58.32
C GLN A 151 13.31 -43.97 57.07
N TYR A 152 13.62 -43.39 55.92
CA TYR A 152 14.27 -44.11 54.84
C TYR A 152 14.59 -43.10 53.74
N LEU A 153 15.89 -42.83 53.60
CA LEU A 153 16.48 -42.26 52.41
C LEU A 153 15.91 -42.99 51.19
N THR A 154 15.09 -42.30 50.39
CA THR A 154 14.96 -42.62 48.97
C THR A 154 15.42 -41.40 48.19
N SER A 155 16.70 -41.48 47.84
CA SER A 155 17.29 -40.83 46.68
C SER A 155 16.39 -41.01 45.45
N ALA A 156 15.47 -40.07 45.24
CA ALA A 156 14.70 -39.97 44.00
C ALA A 156 15.59 -39.30 42.95
N GLY A 157 16.32 -40.13 42.22
CA GLY A 157 17.09 -39.72 41.05
C GLY A 157 16.23 -38.96 40.05
N SER A 158 16.87 -38.08 39.29
CA SER A 158 16.22 -37.36 38.19
C SER A 158 15.60 -38.37 37.23
N ARG A 159 14.26 -38.51 37.22
CA ARG A 159 13.58 -39.18 36.12
C ARG A 159 13.85 -38.36 34.86
N LYS A 160 14.27 -39.01 33.77
CA LYS A 160 14.31 -38.37 32.45
C LYS A 160 12.88 -37.93 32.11
N ALA A 161 12.71 -36.66 31.77
CA ALA A 161 11.41 -36.08 31.42
C ALA A 161 10.76 -36.89 30.29
N SER A 162 9.49 -37.26 30.46
CA SER A 162 8.67 -37.88 29.41
C SER A 162 8.36 -36.86 28.31
N GLY A 163 8.41 -35.57 28.65
CA GLY A 163 8.09 -34.47 27.76
C GLY A 163 6.58 -34.29 27.59
N ALA A 164 5.77 -35.04 28.34
CA ALA A 164 4.32 -34.92 28.37
C ALA A 164 3.89 -33.62 29.06
N VAL A 165 2.78 -33.04 28.63
CA VAL A 165 2.16 -31.89 29.29
C VAL A 165 0.82 -32.37 29.81
N ASN A 166 0.72 -32.61 31.12
CA ASN A 166 -0.47 -33.18 31.75
C ASN A 166 -1.43 -32.12 32.29
N ILE A 167 -1.03 -30.85 32.24
CA ILE A 167 -1.80 -29.71 32.71
C ILE A 167 -2.66 -29.16 31.57
N LYS A 168 -3.92 -28.82 31.85
CA LYS A 168 -4.80 -28.14 30.89
C LYS A 168 -4.36 -26.67 30.73
N LEU A 169 -3.98 -26.28 29.52
CA LEU A 169 -3.62 -24.90 29.17
C LEU A 169 -4.86 -24.12 28.69
N PRO A 170 -5.02 -22.84 29.05
CA PRO A 170 -4.18 -22.07 29.97
C PRO A 170 -4.39 -22.50 31.43
N TYR A 171 -3.29 -22.64 32.18
CA TYR A 171 -3.32 -22.96 33.61
C TYR A 171 -3.10 -21.70 34.43
N GLN A 172 -4.05 -21.35 35.29
CA GLN A 172 -3.96 -20.17 36.13
C GLN A 172 -3.79 -20.56 37.59
N GLY A 173 -3.01 -19.75 38.32
CA GLY A 173 -2.78 -19.97 39.74
C GLY A 173 -2.37 -18.70 40.46
N PHE A 174 -2.36 -18.79 41.79
CA PHE A 174 -1.85 -17.75 42.67
C PHE A 174 -0.76 -18.35 43.54
N ALA A 175 0.44 -17.77 43.48
CA ALA A 175 1.56 -18.24 44.28
C ALA A 175 2.52 -17.10 44.61
N ALA A 176 3.15 -17.15 45.79
CA ALA A 176 4.10 -16.16 46.27
C ALA A 176 3.61 -14.68 46.17
N GLY A 177 2.30 -14.46 46.29
CA GLY A 177 1.70 -13.12 46.24
C GLY A 177 1.39 -12.59 44.84
N PHE A 178 1.56 -13.39 43.78
CA PHE A 178 1.31 -12.99 42.39
C PHE A 178 0.35 -13.97 41.70
N SER A 179 -0.53 -13.43 40.85
CA SER A 179 -1.27 -14.23 39.88
C SER A 179 -0.38 -14.62 38.70
N PHE A 180 -0.42 -15.89 38.28
CA PHE A 180 0.34 -16.38 37.14
C PHE A 180 -0.55 -17.18 36.18
N GLU A 181 -0.17 -17.18 34.91
CA GLU A 181 -0.80 -17.96 33.84
C GLU A 181 0.26 -18.70 33.03
N VAL A 182 0.04 -20.00 32.82
CA VAL A 182 0.80 -20.80 31.88
C VAL A 182 0.00 -20.93 30.60
N ARG A 183 0.56 -20.51 29.47
CA ARG A 183 -0.13 -20.52 28.17
C ARG A 183 0.81 -20.87 27.02
N GLU A 184 0.21 -21.26 25.91
CA GLU A 184 0.91 -21.42 24.64
C GLU A 184 1.09 -20.06 23.96
N MET A 185 2.26 -19.82 23.38
CA MET A 185 2.65 -18.53 22.81
C MET A 185 3.45 -18.70 21.53
N ASP A 186 3.13 -17.88 20.52
CA ASP A 186 3.95 -17.76 19.33
C ASP A 186 5.22 -16.95 19.61
N SER A 187 6.29 -17.25 18.89
CA SER A 187 7.51 -16.45 18.80
C SER A 187 7.25 -14.96 18.57
N LYS A 188 6.18 -14.62 17.83
CA LYS A 188 5.77 -13.23 17.51
C LYS A 188 5.17 -12.46 18.68
N GLU A 189 4.80 -13.12 19.77
CA GLU A 189 4.19 -12.49 20.95
C GLU A 189 5.21 -12.04 22.00
N PHE A 190 6.47 -12.46 21.85
CA PHE A 190 7.57 -11.98 22.67
C PHE A 190 8.00 -10.58 22.23
N LEU A 191 8.27 -9.72 23.20
CA LEU A 191 8.83 -8.39 22.96
C LEU A 191 10.36 -8.41 23.06
N SER A 192 10.89 -9.15 24.03
CA SER A 192 12.34 -9.28 24.23
C SER A 192 12.73 -10.56 24.98
N ILE A 193 13.96 -11.02 24.71
CA ILE A 193 14.61 -12.17 25.38
C ILE A 193 15.62 -11.61 26.37
N CYS A 194 15.49 -11.95 27.66
CA CYS A 194 16.34 -11.39 28.71
C CYS A 194 17.64 -12.20 28.94
N ASP A 195 18.66 -11.54 29.48
CA ASP A 195 19.95 -12.16 29.81
C ASP A 195 19.85 -13.28 30.88
N ARG A 196 18.82 -13.22 31.74
CA ARG A 196 18.60 -14.16 32.85
C ARG A 196 18.00 -15.51 32.43
N LYS A 197 18.45 -16.56 33.11
CA LYS A 197 17.95 -17.93 33.00
C LYS A 197 17.71 -18.52 34.38
N LEU A 198 16.48 -18.93 34.65
CA LEU A 198 16.03 -19.56 35.89
C LEU A 198 16.23 -21.08 35.85
N LYS A 199 16.52 -21.68 37.00
CA LYS A 199 16.56 -23.14 37.14
C LYS A 199 15.15 -23.66 37.39
N ILE A 200 14.48 -24.10 36.33
CA ILE A 200 13.13 -24.65 36.41
C ILE A 200 13.11 -26.18 36.46
N ASP A 201 12.16 -26.74 37.20
CA ASP A 201 11.89 -28.17 37.24
C ASP A 201 10.72 -28.49 36.30
N GLN A 202 11.03 -28.76 35.04
CA GLN A 202 10.03 -28.96 33.98
C GLN A 202 9.07 -30.11 34.27
N VAL A 203 9.55 -31.18 34.89
CA VAL A 203 8.74 -32.37 35.21
C VAL A 203 7.71 -32.00 36.27
N ARG A 204 8.15 -31.37 37.36
CA ARG A 204 7.23 -30.96 38.43
C ARG A 204 6.25 -29.85 38.00
N LEU A 205 6.66 -29.02 37.04
CA LEU A 205 5.85 -27.91 36.54
C LEU A 205 4.87 -28.31 35.43
N LEU A 206 5.19 -29.27 34.55
CA LEU A 206 4.36 -29.60 33.38
C LEU A 206 3.74 -31.00 33.44
N GLU A 207 4.38 -31.96 34.12
CA GLU A 207 3.91 -33.36 34.24
C GLU A 207 3.14 -33.59 35.56
N ASP A 208 3.64 -33.07 36.69
CA ASP A 208 3.04 -33.29 38.02
C ASP A 208 2.07 -32.19 38.47
N GLY A 209 2.13 -30.99 37.87
CA GLY A 209 1.31 -29.84 38.28
C GLY A 209 1.54 -29.40 39.73
N ASN A 210 2.77 -29.50 40.23
CA ASN A 210 3.07 -29.30 41.65
C ASN A 210 3.08 -27.81 42.05
N SER A 211 2.15 -27.42 42.93
CA SER A 211 2.02 -26.04 43.45
C SER A 211 3.28 -25.49 44.11
N ALA A 212 4.12 -26.33 44.73
CA ALA A 212 5.37 -25.88 45.35
C ALA A 212 6.42 -25.46 44.30
N ALA A 213 6.46 -26.16 43.15
CA ALA A 213 7.36 -25.83 42.05
C ALA A 213 6.94 -24.51 41.36
N PHE A 214 5.63 -24.30 41.19
CA PHE A 214 5.09 -23.03 40.70
C PHE A 214 5.41 -21.88 41.64
N SER A 215 5.20 -22.05 42.95
CA SER A 215 5.50 -21.02 43.96
C SER A 215 6.97 -20.62 43.96
N LYS A 216 7.89 -21.58 43.90
CA LYS A 216 9.33 -21.31 43.81
C LYS A 216 9.70 -20.54 42.54
N THR A 217 9.15 -20.93 41.40
CA THR A 217 9.43 -20.30 40.09
C THR A 217 8.88 -18.89 40.03
N VAL A 218 7.66 -18.66 40.53
CA VAL A 218 7.02 -17.34 40.61
C VAL A 218 7.79 -16.42 41.56
N GLN A 219 8.23 -16.92 42.72
CA GLN A 219 9.03 -16.17 43.67
C GLN A 219 10.41 -15.79 43.11
N GLU A 220 11.01 -16.64 42.29
CA GLU A 220 12.30 -16.34 41.64
C GLU A 220 12.13 -15.34 40.49
N LEU A 221 11.07 -15.49 39.69
CA LEU A 221 10.75 -14.57 38.60
C LEU A 221 10.38 -13.16 39.10
N SER A 222 9.64 -13.05 40.21
CA SER A 222 9.23 -11.75 40.75
C SER A 222 10.40 -10.94 41.32
N LYS A 223 11.47 -11.58 41.82
CA LYS A 223 12.70 -10.88 42.26
C LYS A 223 13.39 -10.13 41.13
N HIS A 224 13.17 -10.53 39.88
CA HIS A 224 13.75 -9.87 38.71
C HIS A 224 12.91 -8.70 38.18
N ARG A 225 11.77 -8.39 38.81
CA ARG A 225 10.97 -7.19 38.54
C ARG A 225 11.25 -6.16 39.64
N THR A 226 12.25 -5.31 39.44
CA THR A 226 12.61 -4.24 40.40
C THR A 226 12.03 -2.90 39.93
N ASP A 227 11.17 -2.29 40.75
CA ASP A 227 10.67 -0.92 40.58
C ASP A 227 10.09 -0.63 39.17
N GLY A 228 9.27 -1.55 38.65
CA GLY A 228 8.64 -1.43 37.33
C GLY A 228 9.56 -1.71 36.14
N LYS A 229 10.86 -1.96 36.35
CA LYS A 229 11.83 -2.24 35.28
C LYS A 229 11.99 -3.74 35.02
N TYR A 230 12.06 -4.10 33.74
CA TYR A 230 12.33 -5.46 33.27
C TYR A 230 13.83 -5.76 33.29
N PRO A 231 14.22 -7.05 33.42
CA PRO A 231 15.61 -7.45 33.27
C PRO A 231 16.14 -7.11 31.86
N PRO A 232 17.45 -6.80 31.74
CA PRO A 232 18.00 -6.31 30.48
C PRO A 232 17.86 -7.35 29.35
N PRO A 233 17.46 -6.92 28.14
CA PRO A 233 17.38 -7.80 26.98
C PRO A 233 18.78 -8.20 26.50
N LEU A 234 18.85 -9.34 25.81
CA LEU A 234 20.04 -9.77 25.09
C LEU A 234 20.33 -8.81 23.92
N ASP A 235 21.61 -8.47 23.74
CA ASP A 235 22.07 -7.60 22.66
C ASP A 235 21.93 -8.33 21.30
N PRO A 236 21.18 -7.79 20.33
CA PRO A 236 21.01 -8.40 19.00
C PRO A 236 22.31 -8.71 18.26
N ILE A 237 23.36 -7.89 18.45
CA ILE A 237 24.63 -8.03 17.74
C ILE A 237 25.63 -8.80 18.60
N LYS A 238 25.81 -8.43 19.87
CA LYS A 238 26.86 -9.03 20.72
C LYS A 238 26.46 -10.43 21.22
N ASP A 239 25.22 -10.59 21.67
CA ASP A 239 24.78 -11.83 22.31
C ASP A 239 24.12 -12.77 21.30
N LEU A 240 23.19 -12.25 20.50
CA LEU A 240 22.44 -13.04 19.50
C LEU A 240 23.20 -13.24 18.19
N LYS A 241 24.29 -12.48 17.97
CA LYS A 241 25.19 -12.57 16.80
C LYS A 241 24.45 -12.48 15.46
N LEU A 242 23.42 -11.63 15.39
CA LEU A 242 22.71 -11.36 14.14
C LEU A 242 23.61 -10.58 13.17
N LYS A 243 23.64 -11.00 11.91
CA LYS A 243 24.52 -10.47 10.86
C LYS A 243 23.77 -9.84 9.68
N ASP A 244 22.45 -9.70 9.81
CA ASP A 244 21.64 -9.06 8.78
C ASP A 244 22.06 -7.59 8.65
N VAL A 245 22.36 -7.16 7.41
CA VAL A 245 22.91 -5.83 7.12
C VAL A 245 21.92 -4.74 7.52
N ASP A 246 20.64 -4.93 7.21
CA ASP A 246 19.58 -3.95 7.49
C ASP A 246 19.34 -3.82 8.99
N LEU A 247 19.35 -4.96 9.71
CA LEU A 247 19.21 -4.99 11.16
C LEU A 247 20.39 -4.33 11.88
N VAL A 248 21.61 -4.59 11.43
CA VAL A 248 22.83 -4.01 12.03
C VAL A 248 22.86 -2.50 11.81
N GLU A 249 22.47 -2.02 10.62
CA GLU A 249 22.34 -0.59 10.34
C GLU A 249 21.27 0.06 11.22
N ALA A 250 20.06 -0.53 11.30
CA ALA A 250 18.98 -0.07 12.15
C ALA A 250 19.40 0.00 13.62
N TYR A 251 20.08 -1.02 14.13
CA TYR A 251 20.60 -1.06 15.50
C TYR A 251 21.67 0.00 15.76
N GLY A 252 22.56 0.26 14.79
CA GLY A 252 23.53 1.35 14.87
C GLY A 252 22.87 2.72 14.93
N LYS A 253 21.82 2.94 14.13
CA LYS A 253 21.01 4.18 14.17
C LYS A 253 20.28 4.33 15.50
N TRP A 254 19.63 3.27 15.98
CA TRP A 254 18.93 3.25 17.26
C TRP A 254 19.85 3.61 18.44
N THR A 255 21.02 2.98 18.53
CA THR A 255 22.00 3.27 19.60
C THR A 255 22.51 4.72 19.56
N ASN A 256 22.74 5.27 18.36
CA ASN A 256 23.09 6.67 18.18
C ASN A 256 21.97 7.61 18.65
N LEU A 257 20.70 7.31 18.29
CA LEU A 257 19.54 8.07 18.74
C LEU A 257 19.40 8.04 20.27
N LEU A 258 19.60 6.88 20.93
CA LEU A 258 19.60 6.79 22.39
C LEU A 258 20.71 7.64 23.03
N GLN A 259 21.91 7.68 22.42
CA GLN A 259 22.99 8.54 22.89
C GLN A 259 22.64 10.03 22.75
N LYS A 260 22.04 10.43 21.62
CA LYS A 260 21.54 11.80 21.41
C LYS A 260 20.44 12.16 22.42
N MET A 261 19.53 11.24 22.70
CA MET A 261 18.51 11.42 23.75
C MET A 261 19.16 11.64 25.11
N ALA A 262 20.14 10.81 25.49
CA ALA A 262 20.84 10.93 26.77
C ALA A 262 21.62 12.25 26.92
N MET A 263 22.14 12.79 25.81
CA MET A 263 22.81 14.09 25.76
C MET A 263 21.82 15.27 25.82
N ASN A 264 20.54 15.05 25.53
CA ASN A 264 19.52 16.10 25.53
C ASN A 264 19.15 16.50 26.96
N LYS A 265 19.08 17.82 27.21
CA LYS A 265 18.76 18.40 28.53
C LYS A 265 17.40 17.97 29.07
N CYS A 266 16.46 17.61 28.19
CA CYS A 266 15.11 17.17 28.56
C CYS A 266 15.04 15.71 29.07
N HIS A 267 16.06 14.87 28.82
CA HIS A 267 16.06 13.45 29.21
C HIS A 267 15.90 13.23 30.72
N GLY A 268 16.48 14.14 31.53
CA GLY A 268 16.36 14.13 32.98
C GLY A 268 15.30 15.08 33.54
N CYS A 269 14.34 15.53 32.74
CA CYS A 269 13.31 16.47 33.18
C CYS A 269 12.27 15.79 34.10
N ILE A 270 11.97 16.42 35.24
CA ILE A 270 10.95 15.92 36.19
C ILE A 270 9.55 15.88 35.55
N LYS A 271 9.28 16.78 34.58
CA LYS A 271 8.01 16.88 33.85
C LYS A 271 8.05 16.18 32.48
N LEU A 272 9.02 15.31 32.24
CA LEU A 272 9.21 14.70 30.91
C LEU A 272 7.95 14.01 30.39
N GLU A 273 7.27 13.21 31.22
CA GLU A 273 6.05 12.50 30.83
C GLU A 273 4.93 13.47 30.39
N VAL A 274 4.73 14.56 31.14
CA VAL A 274 3.74 15.59 30.80
C VAL A 274 4.11 16.30 29.51
N HIS A 275 5.38 16.66 29.35
CA HIS A 275 5.87 17.33 28.15
C HIS A 275 5.79 16.43 26.91
N MET A 276 6.05 15.12 27.04
CA MET A 276 5.89 14.14 25.96
C MET A 276 4.42 13.96 25.57
N ALA A 277 3.51 13.93 26.55
CA ALA A 277 2.07 13.87 26.27
C ALA A 277 1.60 15.11 25.50
N LEU A 278 2.05 16.31 25.90
CA LEU A 278 1.74 17.55 25.19
C LEU A 278 2.36 17.59 23.78
N ALA A 279 3.61 17.14 23.62
CA ALA A 279 4.29 17.09 22.32
C ALA A 279 3.56 16.15 21.35
N LYS A 280 3.05 15.02 21.86
CA LYS A 280 2.19 14.09 21.12
C LYS A 280 0.88 14.74 20.66
N GLU A 281 0.21 15.50 21.53
CA GLU A 281 -1.01 16.23 21.16
C GLU A 281 -0.74 17.28 20.07
N ILE A 282 0.36 18.05 20.20
CA ILE A 282 0.75 19.07 19.22
C ILE A 282 1.06 18.42 17.86
N LYS A 283 1.85 17.33 17.85
CA LYS A 283 2.18 16.60 16.62
C LYS A 283 0.92 16.03 15.96
N SER A 284 0.04 15.38 16.72
CA SER A 284 -1.23 14.86 16.20
C SER A 284 -2.10 15.96 15.59
N HIS A 285 -2.17 17.13 16.22
CA HIS A 285 -2.91 18.27 15.66
C HIS A 285 -2.28 18.80 14.38
N LYS A 286 -0.94 18.87 14.32
CA LYS A 286 -0.22 19.30 13.13
C LYS A 286 -0.42 18.33 11.97
N ASP A 287 -0.28 17.04 12.21
CA ASP A 287 -0.47 16.00 11.20
C ASP A 287 -1.91 16.00 10.64
N GLU A 288 -2.91 16.24 11.50
CA GLU A 288 -4.31 16.42 11.08
C GLU A 288 -4.50 17.64 10.18
N VAL A 289 -3.88 18.78 10.55
CA VAL A 289 -3.95 20.02 9.76
C VAL A 289 -3.27 19.83 8.40
N ASP A 290 -2.08 19.24 8.38
CA ASP A 290 -1.31 18.99 7.15
C ASP A 290 -2.07 18.02 6.22
N SER A 291 -2.68 16.97 6.79
CA SER A 291 -3.55 16.05 6.05
C SER A 291 -4.78 16.75 5.45
N LEU A 292 -5.42 17.64 6.22
CA LEU A 292 -6.58 18.41 5.72
C LEU A 292 -6.17 19.40 4.63
N GLN A 293 -5.01 20.06 4.77
CA GLN A 293 -4.47 20.95 3.74
C GLN A 293 -4.17 20.19 2.45
N TYR A 294 -3.52 19.02 2.53
CA TYR A 294 -3.27 18.17 1.37
C TYR A 294 -4.59 17.76 0.69
N GLN A 295 -5.59 17.32 1.44
CA GLN A 295 -6.88 16.92 0.87
C GLN A 295 -7.66 18.06 0.19
N LEU A 296 -7.32 19.32 0.49
CA LEU A 296 -7.89 20.52 -0.15
C LEU A 296 -7.02 21.04 -1.31
N SER A 297 -5.80 20.52 -1.46
CA SER A 297 -4.85 20.89 -2.50
C SER A 297 -5.24 20.29 -3.85
N ASP A 298 -4.60 20.79 -4.92
CA ASP A 298 -4.86 20.30 -6.27
C ASP A 298 -4.25 18.93 -6.46
N GLU A 299 -3.12 18.66 -5.81
CA GLU A 299 -2.37 17.42 -5.80
C GLU A 299 -3.20 16.23 -5.29
N ALA A 300 -4.25 16.49 -4.50
CA ALA A 300 -5.17 15.46 -4.04
C ALA A 300 -6.27 15.07 -5.06
N LEU A 301 -6.41 15.79 -6.19
CA LEU A 301 -7.37 15.38 -7.22
C LEU A 301 -6.90 14.05 -7.83
N LYS A 302 -7.85 13.13 -8.01
CA LYS A 302 -7.55 11.77 -8.47
C LYS A 302 -6.87 11.77 -9.84
N GLN A 303 -7.24 12.72 -10.69
CA GLN A 303 -6.73 12.84 -12.06
C GLN A 303 -5.43 13.66 -12.18
N MET A 304 -4.87 14.22 -11.09
CA MET A 304 -3.64 15.02 -11.19
C MET A 304 -2.43 14.24 -11.71
N PRO A 305 -2.14 13.00 -11.26
CA PRO A 305 -0.98 12.27 -11.74
C PRO A 305 -1.02 12.06 -13.25
N ASP A 306 -2.18 11.62 -13.78
CA ASP A 306 -2.39 11.45 -15.22
C ASP A 306 -2.32 12.78 -15.98
N PHE A 307 -2.84 13.87 -15.40
CA PHE A 307 -2.76 15.20 -16.00
C PHE A 307 -1.30 15.67 -16.11
N GLN A 308 -0.50 15.48 -15.05
CA GLN A 308 0.91 15.85 -15.06
C GLN A 308 1.70 15.01 -16.06
N GLY A 309 1.50 13.69 -16.08
CA GLY A 309 2.14 12.82 -17.07
C GLY A 309 1.82 13.22 -18.52
N ARG A 310 0.58 13.64 -18.81
CA ARG A 310 0.20 14.16 -20.13
C ARG A 310 0.88 15.49 -20.46
N ILE A 311 1.05 16.38 -19.48
CA ILE A 311 1.80 17.63 -19.66
C ILE A 311 3.27 17.33 -19.99
N ASP A 312 3.87 16.36 -19.31
CA ASP A 312 5.27 16.00 -19.52
C ASP A 312 5.48 15.34 -20.90
N VAL A 313 4.54 14.49 -21.33
CA VAL A 313 4.51 13.99 -22.73
C VAL A 313 4.44 15.13 -23.74
N LEU A 314 3.57 16.13 -23.53
CA LEU A 314 3.45 17.27 -24.44
C LEU A 314 4.71 18.14 -24.46
N LYS A 315 5.46 18.23 -23.36
CA LYS A 315 6.77 18.89 -23.29
C LYS A 315 7.81 18.12 -24.11
N ASP A 316 7.90 16.81 -23.92
CA ASP A 316 8.89 15.97 -24.61
C ASP A 316 8.66 15.92 -26.13
N ILE A 317 7.39 15.89 -26.55
CA ILE A 317 7.01 15.95 -27.98
C ILE A 317 7.31 17.33 -28.60
N GLY A 318 7.44 18.38 -27.77
CA GLY A 318 7.61 19.76 -28.21
C GLY A 318 6.30 20.44 -28.62
N CYS A 319 5.15 19.96 -28.12
CA CYS A 319 3.87 20.64 -28.29
C CYS A 319 3.75 21.88 -27.39
N ILE A 320 4.38 21.82 -26.21
CA ILE A 320 4.49 22.93 -25.25
C ILE A 320 5.95 23.05 -24.77
N ASP A 321 6.36 24.22 -24.32
CA ASP A 321 7.68 24.42 -23.71
C ASP A 321 7.69 24.23 -22.18
N ALA A 322 8.84 24.50 -21.56
CA ALA A 322 9.02 24.41 -20.12
C ALA A 322 8.07 25.32 -19.32
N ASP A 323 7.72 26.47 -19.88
CA ASP A 323 6.81 27.47 -19.33
C ASP A 323 5.33 27.21 -19.69
N HIS A 324 5.05 26.04 -20.28
CA HIS A 324 3.72 25.61 -20.72
C HIS A 324 3.12 26.48 -21.84
N VAL A 325 3.95 27.17 -22.61
CA VAL A 325 3.52 27.94 -23.79
C VAL A 325 3.42 27.00 -24.99
N VAL A 326 2.28 27.08 -25.69
CA VAL A 326 1.99 26.25 -26.87
C VAL A 326 2.92 26.60 -28.03
N GLN A 327 3.61 25.60 -28.54
CA GLN A 327 4.53 25.69 -29.68
C GLN A 327 3.81 25.44 -31.01
N ILE A 328 4.53 25.55 -32.13
CA ILE A 328 3.96 25.33 -33.47
C ILE A 328 3.35 23.92 -33.62
N LYS A 329 3.99 22.91 -33.03
CA LYS A 329 3.51 21.53 -33.04
C LYS A 329 2.21 21.36 -32.25
N GLY A 330 2.10 22.03 -31.10
CA GLY A 330 0.86 22.08 -30.32
C GLY A 330 -0.27 22.80 -31.06
N ARG A 331 0.04 23.89 -31.79
CA ARG A 331 -0.96 24.57 -32.64
C ARG A 331 -1.46 23.69 -33.77
N VAL A 332 -0.59 22.91 -34.39
CA VAL A 332 -0.97 21.93 -35.42
C VAL A 332 -1.82 20.81 -34.81
N ALA A 333 -1.46 20.31 -33.63
CA ALA A 333 -2.24 19.29 -32.93
C ALA A 333 -3.66 19.77 -32.62
N CYS A 334 -3.86 21.06 -32.30
CA CYS A 334 -5.19 21.64 -32.09
C CYS A 334 -6.09 21.65 -33.34
N GLU A 335 -5.54 21.48 -34.55
CA GLU A 335 -6.33 21.38 -35.78
C GLU A 335 -6.78 19.94 -36.08
N MET A 336 -6.20 18.94 -35.43
CA MET A 336 -6.54 17.53 -35.63
C MET A 336 -7.74 17.18 -34.76
N ASN A 337 -8.86 16.77 -35.37
CA ASN A 337 -10.09 16.41 -34.66
C ASN A 337 -10.67 15.06 -35.10
N SER A 338 -10.36 14.63 -36.32
CA SER A 338 -10.93 13.41 -36.91
C SER A 338 -10.25 12.12 -36.45
N GLY A 339 -8.96 12.20 -36.08
CA GLY A 339 -8.12 11.08 -35.63
C GLY A 339 -7.34 11.41 -34.37
N GLU A 340 -6.46 10.50 -33.94
CA GLU A 340 -5.62 10.73 -32.76
C GLU A 340 -4.60 11.85 -33.04
N GLU A 341 -4.64 12.88 -32.20
CA GLU A 341 -4.03 14.18 -32.49
C GLU A 341 -2.50 14.14 -32.48
N LEU A 342 -1.90 13.32 -31.60
CA LEU A 342 -0.44 13.19 -31.49
C LEU A 342 0.14 12.41 -32.66
N ILE A 343 -0.46 11.28 -33.04
CA ILE A 343 -0.01 10.46 -34.16
C ILE A 343 -0.14 11.25 -35.47
N CYS A 344 -1.27 11.94 -35.68
CA CYS A 344 -1.46 12.78 -36.87
C CYS A 344 -0.41 13.90 -36.93
N THR A 345 -0.13 14.55 -35.80
CA THR A 345 0.87 15.62 -35.72
C THR A 345 2.28 15.11 -35.96
N GLU A 346 2.69 13.98 -35.37
CA GLU A 346 4.02 13.40 -35.65
C GLU A 346 4.14 12.98 -37.12
N CYS A 347 3.12 12.37 -37.70
CA CYS A 347 3.10 12.01 -39.11
C CYS A 347 3.41 13.22 -40.02
N LEU A 348 2.84 14.39 -39.69
CA LEU A 348 3.09 15.65 -40.39
C LEU A 348 4.53 16.16 -40.18
N PHE A 349 5.01 16.22 -38.94
CA PHE A 349 6.34 16.78 -38.64
C PHE A 349 7.49 15.86 -39.07
N GLU A 350 7.24 14.56 -39.20
CA GLU A 350 8.18 13.60 -39.78
C GLU A 350 8.11 13.52 -41.31
N ASN A 351 7.24 14.33 -41.94
CA ASN A 351 7.06 14.40 -43.39
C ASN A 351 6.73 13.02 -44.03
N GLN A 352 5.99 12.16 -43.32
CA GLN A 352 5.77 10.77 -43.77
C GLN A 352 4.98 10.64 -45.08
N LEU A 353 4.27 11.71 -45.45
CA LEU A 353 3.42 11.80 -46.65
C LEU A 353 4.16 12.40 -47.87
N ASP A 354 5.38 12.91 -47.71
CA ASP A 354 6.06 13.69 -48.77
C ASP A 354 6.42 12.84 -50.00
N ASP A 355 6.82 11.59 -49.81
CA ASP A 355 7.20 10.66 -50.89
C ASP A 355 6.01 9.88 -51.49
N LEU A 356 4.80 10.10 -50.97
CA LEU A 356 3.58 9.44 -51.41
C LEU A 356 2.84 10.27 -52.46
N GLU A 357 2.29 9.59 -53.46
CA GLU A 357 1.32 10.23 -54.38
C GLU A 357 0.02 10.60 -53.64
N PRO A 358 -0.79 11.55 -54.14
CA PRO A 358 -2.04 11.95 -53.47
C PRO A 358 -2.97 10.78 -53.14
N GLU A 359 -3.05 9.79 -54.04
CA GLU A 359 -3.85 8.57 -53.85
C GLU A 359 -3.27 7.66 -52.77
N GLU A 360 -1.94 7.57 -52.66
CA GLU A 360 -1.26 6.80 -51.62
C GLU A 360 -1.37 7.49 -50.25
N ALA A 361 -1.29 8.83 -50.22
CA ALA A 361 -1.41 9.63 -49.02
C ALA A 361 -2.83 9.54 -48.42
N VAL A 362 -3.87 9.69 -49.25
CA VAL A 362 -5.25 9.56 -48.77
C VAL A 362 -5.57 8.13 -48.34
N ALA A 363 -5.02 7.13 -49.03
CA ALA A 363 -5.14 5.73 -48.64
C ALA A 363 -4.56 5.46 -47.24
N ILE A 364 -3.34 5.93 -46.95
CA ILE A 364 -2.75 5.70 -45.62
C ILE A 364 -3.48 6.48 -44.52
N MET A 365 -3.98 7.69 -44.83
CA MET A 365 -4.76 8.51 -43.90
C MET A 365 -6.10 7.88 -43.51
N SER A 366 -6.64 6.95 -44.30
CA SER A 366 -7.84 6.19 -43.92
C SER A 366 -7.65 5.45 -42.59
N ALA A 367 -6.41 5.14 -42.19
CA ALA A 367 -6.09 4.48 -40.94
C ALA A 367 -6.45 5.31 -39.69
N PHE A 368 -6.50 6.64 -39.80
CA PHE A 368 -6.85 7.54 -38.68
C PHE A 368 -8.35 7.57 -38.37
N VAL A 369 -9.19 7.36 -39.40
CA VAL A 369 -10.65 7.52 -39.29
C VAL A 369 -11.41 6.21 -39.29
N PHE A 370 -10.79 5.13 -39.77
CA PHE A 370 -11.42 3.82 -39.79
C PHE A 370 -11.55 3.23 -38.39
N GLN A 371 -12.72 2.68 -38.08
CA GLN A 371 -13.08 2.28 -36.70
C GLN A 371 -13.23 0.77 -36.50
N GLN A 372 -13.32 -0.03 -37.56
CA GLN A 372 -13.56 -1.46 -37.44
C GLN A 372 -12.24 -2.24 -37.31
N ARG A 373 -12.20 -3.20 -36.37
CA ARG A 373 -10.98 -3.96 -36.02
C ARG A 373 -10.80 -5.26 -36.80
N ASN A 374 -11.91 -5.94 -37.08
CA ASN A 374 -11.90 -7.24 -37.72
C ASN A 374 -12.35 -7.05 -39.17
N THR A 375 -11.38 -7.03 -40.08
CA THR A 375 -11.59 -6.94 -41.53
C THR A 375 -10.58 -7.83 -42.23
N SER A 376 -10.87 -8.16 -43.49
CA SER A 376 -9.90 -8.76 -44.39
C SER A 376 -8.60 -7.93 -44.45
N ASP A 377 -7.46 -8.62 -44.52
CA ASP A 377 -6.18 -7.95 -44.69
C ASP A 377 -6.06 -7.32 -46.08
N PRO A 378 -5.71 -6.02 -46.18
CA PRO A 378 -5.59 -5.35 -47.47
C PRO A 378 -4.35 -5.79 -48.25
N SER A 379 -4.49 -5.91 -49.56
CA SER A 379 -3.39 -6.14 -50.51
C SER A 379 -2.70 -4.82 -50.84
N LEU A 380 -1.64 -4.51 -50.08
CA LEU A 380 -0.92 -3.23 -50.20
C LEU A 380 0.26 -3.29 -51.19
N THR A 381 0.45 -2.19 -51.92
CA THR A 381 1.68 -1.94 -52.71
C THR A 381 2.91 -1.85 -51.79
N PRO A 382 4.14 -2.07 -52.30
CA PRO A 382 5.36 -1.95 -51.48
C PRO A 382 5.50 -0.59 -50.78
N LYS A 383 5.13 0.51 -51.47
CA LYS A 383 5.13 1.86 -50.89
C LYS A 383 4.14 2.01 -49.75
N LEU A 384 2.90 1.53 -49.92
CA LEU A 384 1.87 1.57 -48.87
C LEU A 384 2.22 0.67 -47.69
N LYS A 385 2.86 -0.48 -47.92
CA LYS A 385 3.38 -1.33 -46.83
C LYS A 385 4.42 -0.59 -46.00
N GLN A 386 5.36 0.08 -46.65
CA GLN A 386 6.38 0.86 -45.96
C GLN A 386 5.77 2.06 -45.22
N ALA A 387 4.79 2.75 -45.80
CA ALA A 387 4.07 3.85 -45.15
C ALA A 387 3.30 3.37 -43.91
N LYS A 388 2.62 2.21 -43.99
CA LYS A 388 1.95 1.55 -42.87
C LYS A 388 2.94 1.26 -41.73
N GLU A 389 4.10 0.71 -42.05
CA GLU A 389 5.12 0.39 -41.05
C GLU A 389 5.66 1.65 -40.35
N ARG A 390 5.99 2.71 -41.11
CA ARG A 390 6.44 3.99 -40.53
C ARG A 390 5.40 4.59 -39.57
N LEU A 391 4.14 4.63 -40.02
CA LEU A 391 3.06 5.20 -39.22
C LEU A 391 2.80 4.37 -37.96
N TYR A 392 2.83 3.03 -38.07
CA TYR A 392 2.68 2.14 -36.92
C TYR A 392 3.81 2.32 -35.90
N ASN A 393 5.07 2.39 -36.37
CA ASN A 393 6.23 2.62 -35.51
C ASN A 393 6.15 3.97 -34.77
N THR A 394 5.55 4.98 -35.40
CA THR A 394 5.30 6.30 -34.79
C THR A 394 4.33 6.18 -33.61
N ALA A 395 3.23 5.44 -33.80
CA ALA A 395 2.26 5.20 -32.75
C ALA A 395 2.85 4.38 -31.59
N ILE A 396 3.68 3.37 -31.87
CA ILE A 396 4.40 2.62 -30.83
C ILE A 396 5.32 3.53 -30.03
N ARG A 397 6.15 4.34 -30.70
CA ARG A 397 7.06 5.29 -30.03
C ARG A 397 6.31 6.28 -29.13
N LEU A 398 5.16 6.79 -29.59
CA LEU A 398 4.30 7.68 -28.79
C LEU A 398 3.68 6.94 -27.60
N GLY A 399 3.29 5.68 -27.78
CA GLY A 399 2.82 4.81 -26.70
C GLY A 399 3.89 4.56 -25.63
N GLU A 400 5.13 4.28 -26.04
CA GLU A 400 6.28 4.10 -25.15
C GLU A 400 6.58 5.38 -24.36
N LEU A 401 6.52 6.54 -25.02
CA LEU A 401 6.71 7.83 -24.37
C LEU A 401 5.63 8.09 -23.31
N GLN A 402 4.37 7.81 -23.61
CA GLN A 402 3.28 7.94 -22.65
C GLN A 402 3.45 7.00 -21.45
N ALA A 403 3.84 5.74 -21.69
CA ALA A 403 4.11 4.78 -20.62
C ALA A 403 5.29 5.21 -19.74
N GLY A 404 6.33 5.83 -20.34
CA GLY A 404 7.48 6.39 -19.61
C GLY A 404 7.11 7.49 -18.61
N HIS A 405 6.00 8.20 -18.84
CA HIS A 405 5.45 9.22 -17.95
C HIS A 405 4.36 8.69 -16.99
N ASN A 406 4.41 7.38 -16.68
CA ASN A 406 3.50 6.67 -15.76
C ASN A 406 2.02 6.66 -16.17
N LEU A 407 1.70 6.95 -17.43
CA LEU A 407 0.34 6.79 -17.95
C LEU A 407 0.03 5.30 -18.13
N GLN A 408 -1.15 4.87 -17.70
CA GLN A 408 -1.60 3.48 -17.78
C GLN A 408 -2.04 3.12 -19.21
N ILE A 409 -1.08 3.04 -20.13
CA ILE A 409 -1.29 2.80 -21.57
C ILE A 409 -0.30 1.72 -22.03
N SER A 410 -0.78 0.71 -22.75
CA SER A 410 0.10 -0.21 -23.50
C SER A 410 0.43 0.42 -24.86
N PRO A 411 1.72 0.47 -25.27
CA PRO A 411 2.09 1.00 -26.57
C PRO A 411 1.42 0.29 -27.75
N GLU A 412 1.34 -1.04 -27.68
CA GLU A 412 0.73 -1.86 -28.73
C GLU A 412 -0.79 -1.65 -28.81
N GLU A 413 -1.46 -1.58 -27.66
CA GLU A 413 -2.89 -1.30 -27.59
C GLU A 413 -3.19 0.11 -28.11
N TYR A 414 -2.39 1.11 -27.72
CA TYR A 414 -2.52 2.48 -28.22
C TYR A 414 -2.38 2.56 -29.75
N ALA A 415 -1.42 1.85 -30.34
CA ALA A 415 -1.27 1.82 -31.80
C ALA A 415 -2.46 1.13 -32.49
N GLN A 416 -2.91 -0.03 -31.99
CA GLN A 416 -4.01 -0.80 -32.60
C GLN A 416 -5.38 -0.12 -32.45
N GLU A 417 -5.62 0.57 -31.33
CA GLU A 417 -6.87 1.29 -31.08
C GLU A 417 -7.01 2.52 -31.97
N ASN A 418 -5.90 3.20 -32.26
CA ASN A 418 -5.91 4.47 -33.00
C ASN A 418 -5.63 4.31 -34.51
N LEU A 419 -4.97 3.25 -34.95
CA LEU A 419 -4.64 3.03 -36.36
C LEU A 419 -5.23 1.72 -36.90
N LYS A 420 -6.15 1.82 -37.87
CA LYS A 420 -6.81 0.65 -38.47
C LYS A 420 -6.67 0.65 -39.98
N PHE A 421 -5.83 -0.23 -40.51
CA PHE A 421 -5.43 -0.21 -41.91
C PHE A 421 -6.38 -0.97 -42.86
N GLY A 422 -7.53 -1.48 -42.39
CA GLY A 422 -8.40 -2.39 -43.15
C GLY A 422 -8.92 -1.83 -44.48
N LEU A 423 -9.13 -0.51 -44.58
CA LEU A 423 -9.64 0.13 -45.80
C LEU A 423 -8.58 0.82 -46.67
N VAL A 424 -7.28 0.64 -46.37
CA VAL A 424 -6.22 1.33 -47.13
C VAL A 424 -6.23 0.95 -48.61
N GLU A 425 -6.42 -0.33 -48.95
CA GLU A 425 -6.53 -0.79 -50.33
C GLU A 425 -7.76 -0.21 -51.04
N VAL A 426 -8.93 -0.29 -50.38
CA VAL A 426 -10.21 0.21 -50.89
C VAL A 426 -10.13 1.70 -51.22
N VAL A 427 -9.56 2.51 -50.31
CA VAL A 427 -9.41 3.94 -50.50
C VAL A 427 -8.40 4.26 -51.59
N TYR A 428 -7.31 3.48 -51.70
CA TYR A 428 -6.32 3.65 -52.77
C TYR A 428 -6.94 3.43 -54.16
N GLU A 429 -7.67 2.33 -54.36
CA GLU A 429 -8.33 2.04 -55.64
C GLU A 429 -9.48 3.02 -55.91
N TRP A 430 -10.20 3.46 -54.87
CA TRP A 430 -11.18 4.52 -55.00
C TRP A 430 -10.56 5.84 -55.49
N ALA A 431 -9.45 6.27 -54.90
CA ALA A 431 -8.77 7.50 -55.28
C ALA A 431 -8.23 7.44 -56.73
N LYS A 432 -7.90 6.24 -57.22
CA LYS A 432 -7.48 6.02 -58.61
C LYS A 432 -8.60 5.99 -59.65
N GLY A 433 -9.86 6.03 -59.21
CA GLY A 433 -11.03 6.08 -60.11
C GLY A 433 -11.77 4.76 -60.30
N THR A 434 -11.44 3.71 -59.55
CA THR A 434 -12.10 2.40 -59.65
C THR A 434 -13.60 2.50 -59.27
N PRO A 435 -14.53 1.87 -60.01
CA PRO A 435 -15.96 1.95 -59.71
C PRO A 435 -16.32 1.45 -58.30
N PHE A 436 -17.39 2.01 -57.72
CA PHE A 436 -17.78 1.68 -56.33
C PHE A 436 -18.08 0.18 -56.16
N SER A 437 -18.69 -0.47 -57.15
CA SER A 437 -18.99 -1.90 -57.12
C SER A 437 -17.72 -2.77 -57.00
N GLU A 438 -16.64 -2.40 -57.70
CA GLU A 438 -15.39 -3.18 -57.70
C GLU A 438 -14.64 -3.02 -56.37
N ILE A 439 -14.60 -1.80 -55.80
CA ILE A 439 -13.94 -1.61 -54.51
C ILE A 439 -14.66 -2.31 -53.34
N CYS A 440 -15.98 -2.53 -53.46
CA CYS A 440 -16.75 -3.31 -52.49
C CYS A 440 -16.38 -4.80 -52.51
N GLU A 441 -15.85 -5.32 -53.63
CA GLU A 441 -15.40 -6.71 -53.73
C GLU A 441 -14.01 -6.94 -53.10
N LEU A 442 -13.25 -5.86 -52.83
CA LEU A 442 -11.91 -5.92 -52.24
C LEU A 442 -11.92 -6.15 -50.72
N THR A 443 -13.07 -6.01 -50.06
CA THR A 443 -13.17 -6.08 -48.61
C THR A 443 -14.47 -6.73 -48.15
N ASP A 444 -14.46 -7.27 -46.93
CA ASP A 444 -15.66 -7.74 -46.23
C ASP A 444 -16.41 -6.63 -45.46
N VAL A 445 -15.94 -5.38 -45.55
CA VAL A 445 -16.54 -4.23 -44.89
C VAL A 445 -17.85 -3.81 -45.59
N PRO A 446 -18.96 -3.62 -44.86
CA PRO A 446 -20.21 -3.12 -45.41
C PRO A 446 -20.06 -1.78 -46.15
N GLU A 447 -20.77 -1.63 -47.27
CA GLU A 447 -20.65 -0.49 -48.19
C GLU A 447 -20.94 0.85 -47.51
N GLY A 448 -21.91 0.87 -46.59
CA GLY A 448 -22.24 2.07 -45.82
C GLY A 448 -21.11 2.54 -44.90
N LEU A 449 -20.25 1.63 -44.42
CA LEU A 449 -19.06 1.98 -43.63
C LEU A 449 -17.92 2.47 -44.52
N ILE A 450 -17.79 1.94 -45.74
CA ILE A 450 -16.86 2.45 -46.75
C ILE A 450 -17.19 3.92 -47.05
N VAL A 451 -18.46 4.21 -47.40
CA VAL A 451 -18.93 5.58 -47.67
C VAL A 451 -18.68 6.49 -46.48
N ARG A 452 -19.07 6.08 -45.26
CA ARG A 452 -18.85 6.88 -44.05
C ARG A 452 -17.37 7.18 -43.80
N THR A 453 -16.49 6.20 -44.03
CA THR A 453 -15.05 6.37 -43.84
C THR A 453 -14.48 7.38 -44.83
N ILE A 454 -14.86 7.29 -46.11
CA ILE A 454 -14.39 8.25 -47.13
C ILE A 454 -14.91 9.66 -46.88
N VAL A 455 -16.15 9.82 -46.41
CA VAL A 455 -16.69 11.15 -46.05
C VAL A 455 -15.91 11.76 -44.88
N ARG A 456 -15.63 10.99 -43.82
CA ARG A 456 -14.80 11.46 -42.69
C ARG A 456 -13.35 11.73 -43.11
N LEU A 457 -12.83 10.94 -44.05
CA LEU A 457 -11.49 11.14 -44.59
C LEU A 457 -11.37 12.48 -45.34
N ASP A 458 -12.44 12.99 -45.95
CA ASP A 458 -12.43 14.35 -46.50
C ASP A 458 -12.25 15.42 -45.41
N GLU A 459 -12.90 15.25 -44.26
CA GLU A 459 -12.73 16.15 -43.11
C GLU A 459 -11.27 16.12 -42.63
N THR A 460 -10.68 14.92 -42.50
CA THR A 460 -9.26 14.76 -42.14
C THR A 460 -8.31 15.38 -43.17
N CYS A 461 -8.61 15.27 -44.47
CA CYS A 461 -7.82 15.96 -45.50
C CYS A 461 -7.86 17.48 -45.33
N ARG A 462 -9.00 18.06 -44.92
CA ARG A 462 -9.12 19.49 -44.63
C ARG A 462 -8.33 19.88 -43.38
N GLU A 463 -8.36 19.07 -42.33
CA GLU A 463 -7.56 19.27 -41.12
C GLU A 463 -6.05 19.27 -41.45
N PHE A 464 -5.58 18.28 -42.22
CA PHE A 464 -4.18 18.20 -42.66
C PHE A 464 -3.80 19.38 -43.58
N LYS A 465 -4.72 19.83 -44.43
CA LYS A 465 -4.52 21.02 -45.27
C LYS A 465 -4.37 22.29 -44.42
N ASN A 466 -5.20 22.46 -43.39
CA ASN A 466 -5.12 23.60 -42.47
C ASN A 466 -3.81 23.56 -41.67
N ALA A 467 -3.43 22.39 -41.16
CA ALA A 467 -2.16 22.18 -40.48
C ALA A 467 -0.95 22.51 -41.38
N ALA A 468 -0.97 22.06 -42.64
CA ALA A 468 0.07 22.38 -43.62
C ALA A 468 0.21 23.90 -43.84
N SER A 469 -0.92 24.62 -43.84
CA SER A 469 -0.93 26.10 -43.91
C SER A 469 -0.25 26.73 -42.69
N ILE A 470 -0.53 26.25 -41.48
CA ILE A 470 0.10 26.71 -40.23
C ILE A 470 1.60 26.44 -40.23
N MET A 471 2.04 25.29 -40.76
CA MET A 471 3.45 24.92 -40.89
C MET A 471 4.18 25.69 -42.00
N GLY A 472 3.45 26.32 -42.93
CA GLY A 472 4.03 26.92 -44.13
C GLY A 472 4.43 25.90 -45.21
N ASN A 473 3.97 24.64 -45.13
CA ASN A 473 4.26 23.60 -46.10
C ASN A 473 3.26 23.65 -47.28
N SER A 474 3.59 24.46 -48.29
CA SER A 474 2.74 24.64 -49.48
C SER A 474 2.63 23.39 -50.37
N ALA A 475 3.62 22.49 -50.33
CA ALA A 475 3.60 21.25 -51.11
C ALA A 475 2.59 20.27 -50.52
N LEU A 476 2.63 20.07 -49.20
CA LEU A 476 1.66 19.25 -48.49
C LEU A 476 0.24 19.81 -48.61
N TYR A 477 0.07 21.13 -48.50
CA TYR A 477 -1.23 21.78 -48.69
C TYR A 477 -1.87 21.39 -50.04
N LYS A 478 -1.10 21.50 -51.13
CA LYS A 478 -1.56 21.14 -52.48
C LYS A 478 -1.83 19.64 -52.59
N LYS A 479 -0.97 18.80 -52.00
CA LYS A 479 -1.13 17.34 -52.00
C LYS A 479 -2.45 16.94 -51.33
N MET A 480 -2.77 17.52 -50.17
CA MET A 480 -4.02 17.26 -49.46
C MET A 480 -5.25 17.76 -50.23
N ASP A 481 -5.13 18.86 -50.96
CA ASP A 481 -6.20 19.36 -51.84
C ASP A 481 -6.47 18.41 -53.01
N LEU A 482 -5.41 17.90 -53.66
CA LEU A 482 -5.51 16.89 -54.72
C LEU A 482 -6.08 15.56 -54.20
N ALA A 483 -5.58 15.08 -53.06
CA ALA A 483 -6.06 13.88 -52.37
C ALA A 483 -7.55 13.96 -52.03
N SER A 484 -7.99 15.09 -51.47
CA SER A 484 -9.39 15.37 -51.16
C SER A 484 -10.28 15.35 -52.41
N ASN A 485 -9.82 15.94 -53.52
CA ASN A 485 -10.56 15.94 -54.77
C ASN A 485 -10.64 14.55 -55.42
N ALA A 486 -9.60 13.71 -55.28
CA ALA A 486 -9.58 12.36 -55.85
C ALA A 486 -10.65 11.44 -55.24
N ILE A 487 -10.98 11.61 -53.95
CA ILE A 487 -11.99 10.81 -53.26
C ILE A 487 -13.42 11.37 -53.38
N LYS A 488 -13.57 12.65 -53.75
CA LYS A 488 -14.84 13.38 -53.86
C LYS A 488 -15.59 13.10 -55.17
N ARG A 489 -16.18 11.91 -55.29
CA ARG A 489 -16.96 11.55 -56.49
C ARG A 489 -18.13 10.61 -56.21
N ASP A 490 -19.03 10.55 -57.19
CA ASP A 490 -20.13 9.59 -57.32
C ASP A 490 -20.95 9.37 -56.05
N ILE A 491 -21.27 8.10 -55.75
CA ILE A 491 -22.20 7.65 -54.71
C ILE A 491 -21.78 8.08 -53.29
N VAL A 492 -20.48 8.27 -53.05
CA VAL A 492 -19.94 8.59 -51.72
C VAL A 492 -20.36 10.00 -51.28
N PHE A 493 -20.51 10.92 -52.22
CA PHE A 493 -20.91 12.31 -51.97
C PHE A 493 -22.29 12.64 -52.54
N ALA A 494 -23.13 11.62 -52.74
CA ALA A 494 -24.52 11.81 -53.11
C ALA A 494 -25.25 12.59 -51.99
N ALA A 495 -26.04 13.59 -52.40
CA ALA A 495 -26.76 14.43 -51.44
C ALA A 495 -27.84 13.64 -50.71
N SER A 496 -27.97 13.89 -49.40
CA SER A 496 -28.99 13.23 -48.57
C SER A 496 -30.40 13.60 -49.03
N LEU A 497 -31.29 12.61 -49.10
CA LEU A 497 -32.72 12.82 -49.41
C LEU A 497 -33.40 13.78 -48.43
N TYR A 498 -32.96 13.83 -47.17
CA TYR A 498 -33.46 14.77 -46.17
C TYR A 498 -33.14 16.24 -46.49
N ILE A 499 -32.11 16.49 -47.32
CA ILE A 499 -31.67 17.84 -47.71
C ILE A 499 -32.19 18.16 -49.11
N THR A 500 -32.22 17.18 -50.02
CA THR A 500 -32.66 17.40 -51.41
C THR A 500 -34.17 17.37 -51.60
N GLY A 501 -34.93 16.82 -50.65
CA GLY A 501 -36.40 16.87 -50.65
C GLY A 501 -37.07 16.14 -51.82
N VAL A 502 -36.39 15.14 -52.40
CA VAL A 502 -36.94 14.27 -53.46
C VAL A 502 -37.67 13.09 -52.84
#